data_AF-A0A928C030-F1
#
_entry.id   AF-A0A928C030-F1
#
_cell.length_a   1.000
_cell.length_b   1.000
_cell.length_c   1.000
_cell.angle_alpha   90.00
_cell.angle_beta   90.00
_cell.angle_gamma   90.00
#
_symmetry.space_group_name_H-M   'P 1'
#
loop_
_entity.id
_entity.type
_entity.pdbx_description
1 polymer ?
#
loop_
_entity_poly.entity_id
_entity_poly.type
_entity_poly.pdbx_seq_one_letter_code
_entity_poly.pdbx_strand_id
1 'polypeptide(L)'
;MRENFINRFIALLFTFIPFMGVSATDYMNVFLTSEGAFQSINIDEIDKITFPSEDEVNITMSGVIVPMAIENIEVITFGDTDITAIEESEVEVTEVEIIYIASAGEVKVTSPEVINQVQLYNMQGVLMQYQTPNTEVATLDVSNYPSGIYVVAVQSNGEIETKKIIIN
;
A
#
# COMPACT_ATOMS: atom_id res chain seq x y z
N MET A 1 68.09 12.15 47.94
CA MET A 1 69.05 11.82 46.85
C MET A 1 68.21 11.25 45.70
N ARG A 2 68.01 12.05 44.62
CA ARG A 2 67.36 11.77 43.30
C ARG A 2 65.87 11.35 43.31
N GLU A 3 64.94 12.22 42.84
CA GLU A 3 64.46 12.40 41.43
C GLU A 3 63.61 11.19 40.97
N ASN A 4 62.41 11.26 40.36
CA ASN A 4 61.75 12.26 39.52
C ASN A 4 60.29 11.82 39.18
N PHE A 5 59.40 12.80 38.94
CA PHE A 5 58.37 12.85 37.87
C PHE A 5 57.39 11.68 37.59
N ILE A 6 56.07 11.91 37.72
CA ILE A 6 55.09 12.02 36.60
C ILE A 6 53.63 12.07 37.10
N ASN A 7 52.90 12.99 36.49
CA ASN A 7 51.48 13.30 36.59
C ASN A 7 50.54 12.23 35.99
N ARG A 8 49.30 12.21 36.50
CA ARG A 8 48.01 11.80 35.86
C ARG A 8 47.80 10.30 35.57
N PHE A 9 46.70 9.72 36.08
CA PHE A 9 45.58 9.26 35.24
C PHE A 9 44.38 8.72 36.05
N ILE A 10 43.20 9.01 35.52
CA ILE A 10 41.85 8.61 35.93
C ILE A 10 41.63 7.12 35.61
N ALA A 11 40.91 6.40 36.47
CA ALA A 11 40.24 5.16 36.08
C ALA A 11 38.87 5.07 36.77
N LEU A 12 37.88 5.66 36.13
CA LEU A 12 36.46 5.53 36.45
C LEU A 12 36.00 4.17 35.90
N LEU A 13 35.72 3.23 36.79
CA LEU A 13 35.32 1.86 36.47
C LEU A 13 33.88 1.87 35.94
N PHE A 14 33.69 2.00 34.64
CA PHE A 14 32.40 1.75 34.00
C PHE A 14 32.19 0.23 33.90
N THR A 15 31.31 -0.32 34.75
CA THR A 15 30.80 -1.67 34.61
C THR A 15 29.84 -1.72 33.43
N PHE A 16 30.27 -2.36 32.35
CA PHE A 16 29.47 -2.67 31.18
C PHE A 16 28.47 -3.76 31.56
N ILE A 17 27.21 -3.43 31.81
CA ILE A 17 26.13 -4.41 31.89
C ILE A 17 25.68 -4.64 30.44
N PRO A 18 25.90 -5.82 29.82
CA PRO A 18 25.31 -6.08 28.53
C PRO A 18 23.79 -6.09 28.70
N PHE A 19 23.15 -5.13 28.04
CA PHE A 19 21.71 -5.12 27.83
C PHE A 19 21.40 -6.35 26.96
N MET A 20 20.97 -7.45 27.59
CA MET A 20 20.37 -8.55 26.83
C MET A 20 19.05 -8.00 26.32
N GLY A 21 19.03 -7.55 25.07
CA GLY A 21 17.80 -7.25 24.37
C GLY A 21 16.95 -8.51 24.36
N VAL A 22 15.84 -8.48 25.09
CA VAL A 22 14.74 -9.40 24.85
C VAL A 22 14.22 -9.01 23.48
N SER A 23 14.55 -9.80 22.44
CA SER A 23 13.84 -9.68 21.18
C SER A 23 12.41 -10.09 21.45
N ALA A 24 11.47 -9.15 21.36
CA ALA A 24 10.07 -9.50 21.18
C ALA A 24 10.00 -10.29 19.87
N THR A 25 9.84 -11.60 19.96
CA THR A 25 9.43 -12.39 18.80
C THR A 25 7.98 -12.05 18.56
N ASP A 26 7.72 -11.31 17.47
CA ASP A 26 6.37 -11.04 17.00
C ASP A 26 5.74 -12.34 16.55
N TYR A 27 4.77 -12.81 17.31
CA TYR A 27 3.94 -13.95 16.93
C TYR A 27 2.58 -13.44 16.47
N MET A 28 2.16 -13.85 15.28
CA MET A 28 0.77 -13.69 14.86
C MET A 28 -0.10 -14.65 15.68
N ASN A 29 -1.16 -14.15 16.30
CA ASN A 29 -2.06 -14.96 17.11
C ASN A 29 -3.51 -14.83 16.63
N VAL A 30 -4.26 -15.91 16.70
CA VAL A 30 -5.72 -15.95 16.55
C VAL A 30 -6.34 -15.94 17.95
N PHE A 31 -7.24 -15.00 18.22
CA PHE A 31 -7.97 -14.91 19.47
C PHE A 31 -9.32 -15.61 19.33
N LEU A 32 -9.61 -16.53 20.24
CA LEU A 32 -10.85 -17.28 20.29
C LEU A 32 -11.54 -17.04 21.63
N THR A 33 -12.87 -16.94 21.63
CA THR A 33 -13.64 -16.79 22.86
C THR A 33 -14.43 -18.08 23.07
N SER A 34 -13.92 -18.97 23.92
CA SER A 34 -14.63 -20.19 24.30
C SER A 34 -15.13 -20.04 25.74
N GLU A 35 -16.45 -20.16 25.95
CA GLU A 35 -17.07 -20.11 27.28
C GLU A 35 -16.73 -18.83 28.09
N GLY A 36 -16.53 -17.71 27.41
CA GLY A 36 -16.19 -16.42 28.04
C GLY A 36 -14.72 -16.27 28.46
N ALA A 37 -13.85 -17.21 28.11
CA ALA A 37 -12.41 -17.10 28.26
C ALA A 37 -11.74 -16.83 26.90
N PHE A 38 -10.79 -15.87 26.90
CA PHE A 38 -9.96 -15.59 25.74
C PHE A 38 -8.83 -16.62 25.64
N GLN A 39 -8.75 -17.29 24.50
CA GLN A 39 -7.64 -18.14 24.13
C GLN A 39 -6.87 -17.48 22.98
N SER A 40 -5.55 -17.34 23.14
CA SER A 40 -4.65 -16.89 22.08
C SER A 40 -3.96 -18.12 21.51
N ILE A 41 -4.13 -18.39 20.22
CA ILE A 41 -3.46 -19.48 19.51
C ILE A 41 -2.45 -18.86 18.53
N ASN A 42 -1.20 -19.29 18.58
CA ASN A 42 -0.20 -18.84 17.61
C ASN A 42 -0.58 -19.35 16.20
N ILE A 43 -0.54 -18.48 15.18
CA ILE A 43 -0.90 -18.85 13.81
C ILE A 43 -0.02 -19.97 13.24
N ASP A 44 1.23 -20.06 13.68
CA ASP A 44 2.18 -21.11 13.24
C ASP A 44 1.72 -22.51 13.70
N GLU A 45 0.85 -22.57 14.70
CA GLU A 45 0.25 -23.82 15.18
C GLU A 45 -1.02 -24.18 14.40
N ILE A 46 -1.54 -23.28 13.55
CA ILE A 46 -2.76 -23.46 12.76
C ILE A 46 -2.40 -23.84 11.33
N ASP A 47 -2.66 -25.09 10.96
CA ASP A 47 -2.47 -25.57 9.59
C ASP A 47 -3.57 -25.07 8.65
N LYS A 48 -4.82 -25.02 9.13
CA LYS A 48 -5.99 -24.75 8.29
C LYS A 48 -7.20 -24.31 9.09
N ILE A 49 -7.94 -23.33 8.59
CA ILE A 49 -9.28 -22.98 9.08
C ILE A 49 -10.31 -23.32 7.99
N THR A 50 -11.41 -23.99 8.34
CA THR A 50 -12.48 -24.34 7.40
C THR A 50 -13.86 -24.09 7.98
N PHE A 51 -14.84 -23.85 7.11
CA PHE A 51 -16.23 -23.56 7.46
C PHE A 51 -17.11 -24.67 6.85
N PRO A 52 -17.25 -25.83 7.50
CA PRO A 52 -17.99 -26.96 6.94
C PRO A 52 -19.51 -26.70 6.84
N SER A 53 -20.03 -25.77 7.63
CA SER A 53 -21.44 -25.34 7.63
C SER A 53 -21.56 -23.87 8.05
N GLU A 54 -22.79 -23.35 8.07
CA GLU A 54 -23.06 -21.95 8.47
C GLU A 54 -22.77 -21.67 9.95
N ASP A 55 -22.82 -22.70 10.80
CA ASP A 55 -22.73 -22.56 12.26
C ASP A 55 -21.43 -23.12 12.87
N GLU A 56 -20.55 -23.69 12.05
CA GLU A 56 -19.36 -24.42 12.50
C GLU A 56 -18.09 -23.91 11.82
N VAL A 57 -17.02 -23.82 12.61
CA VAL A 57 -15.66 -23.55 12.16
C VAL A 57 -14.74 -24.65 12.66
N ASN A 58 -13.85 -25.11 11.79
CA ASN A 58 -12.86 -26.14 12.06
C ASN A 58 -11.46 -25.53 12.00
N ILE A 59 -10.76 -25.53 13.13
CA ILE A 59 -9.34 -25.16 13.21
C ILE A 59 -8.51 -26.43 13.23
N THR A 60 -7.64 -26.60 12.25
CA THR A 60 -6.72 -27.74 12.14
C THR A 60 -5.37 -27.33 12.70
N MET A 61 -4.86 -28.07 13.68
CA MET A 61 -3.55 -27.84 14.30
C MET A 61 -2.76 -29.15 14.33
N SER A 62 -1.59 -29.19 13.70
CA SER A 62 -0.78 -30.41 13.53
C SER A 62 -1.60 -31.61 13.01
N GLY A 63 -2.52 -31.36 12.07
CA GLY A 63 -3.42 -32.36 11.49
C GLY A 63 -4.61 -32.77 12.37
N VAL A 64 -4.77 -32.20 13.57
CA VAL A 64 -5.94 -32.44 14.45
C VAL A 64 -6.99 -31.37 14.19
N ILE A 65 -8.23 -31.79 13.92
CA ILE A 65 -9.36 -30.88 13.70
C ILE A 65 -10.05 -30.59 15.02
N VAL A 66 -10.14 -29.30 15.37
CA VAL A 66 -10.89 -28.79 16.53
C VAL A 66 -12.14 -28.06 16.01
N PRO A 67 -13.32 -28.69 16.09
CA PRO A 67 -14.58 -28.03 15.72
C PRO A 67 -15.02 -27.05 16.81
N MET A 68 -15.54 -25.90 16.39
CA MET A 68 -16.13 -24.90 17.26
C MET A 68 -17.31 -24.20 16.60
N ALA A 69 -18.28 -23.76 17.41
CA ALA A 69 -19.41 -22.99 16.91
C ALA A 69 -18.95 -21.59 16.49
N ILE A 70 -19.50 -21.06 15.38
CA ILE A 70 -19.12 -19.74 14.85
C ILE A 70 -19.43 -18.60 15.84
N GLU A 71 -20.45 -18.77 16.67
CA GLU A 71 -20.81 -17.83 17.75
C GLU A 71 -19.72 -17.68 18.82
N ASN A 72 -18.79 -18.63 18.90
CA ASN A 72 -17.63 -18.58 19.81
C ASN A 72 -16.41 -17.89 19.17
N ILE A 73 -16.55 -17.34 17.96
CA ILE A 73 -15.51 -16.55 17.30
C ILE A 73 -15.90 -15.08 17.40
N GLU A 74 -15.31 -14.38 18.36
CA GLU A 74 -15.58 -12.95 18.59
C GLU A 74 -14.80 -12.07 17.61
N VAL A 75 -13.51 -12.36 17.42
CA VAL A 75 -12.65 -11.60 16.51
C VAL A 75 -11.49 -12.47 16.03
N ILE A 76 -11.26 -12.49 14.73
CA ILE A 76 -10.00 -13.00 14.16
C ILE A 76 -9.17 -11.77 13.82
N THR A 77 -8.18 -11.46 14.66
CA THR A 77 -7.19 -10.44 14.36
C THR A 77 -5.89 -11.11 13.96
N PHE A 78 -5.14 -10.47 13.06
CA PHE A 78 -3.76 -10.80 12.77
C PHE A 78 -2.95 -9.64 13.35
N GLY A 79 -2.08 -9.91 14.32
CA GLY A 79 -1.25 -8.89 14.97
C GLY A 79 -0.32 -8.21 13.97
N ASP A 80 0.09 -6.96 14.28
CA ASP A 80 0.80 -6.01 13.40
C ASP A 80 1.60 -6.69 12.28
N THR A 81 0.93 -6.80 11.14
CA THR A 81 1.64 -6.57 9.90
C THR A 81 1.96 -5.08 9.93
N ASP A 82 3.23 -4.70 9.71
CA ASP A 82 3.46 -3.61 8.75
C ASP A 82 2.48 -3.91 7.64
N ILE A 83 1.38 -3.16 7.58
CA ILE A 83 0.26 -3.52 6.72
C ILE A 83 0.92 -3.56 5.36
N THR A 84 1.16 -4.75 4.82
CA THR A 84 1.28 -4.94 3.38
C THR A 84 -0.17 -4.87 2.87
N ALA A 85 -0.89 -3.80 3.26
CA ALA A 85 -1.58 -2.99 2.28
C ALA A 85 -0.59 -3.01 1.15
N ILE A 86 -0.99 -3.60 0.01
CA ILE A 86 -0.31 -3.46 -1.26
C ILE A 86 0.49 -2.20 -1.09
N GLU A 87 1.82 -2.30 -0.84
CA GLU A 87 2.63 -1.08 -0.71
C GLU A 87 2.14 -0.34 -1.91
N GLU A 88 1.48 0.81 -1.70
CA GLU A 88 0.83 1.54 -2.78
C GLU A 88 2.02 1.75 -3.67
N SER A 89 2.17 0.85 -4.63
CA SER A 89 3.45 0.69 -5.29
C SER A 89 3.44 2.02 -5.95
N GLU A 90 4.41 2.85 -5.62
CA GLU A 90 4.61 4.06 -6.36
C GLU A 90 4.78 3.50 -7.76
N VAL A 91 3.68 3.49 -8.51
CA VAL A 91 3.61 2.89 -9.82
C VAL A 91 4.50 3.89 -10.49
N GLU A 92 5.79 3.56 -10.62
CA GLU A 92 6.68 4.33 -11.43
C GLU A 92 5.95 4.34 -12.77
N VAL A 93 5.34 5.47 -13.08
CA VAL A 93 4.48 5.62 -14.22
C VAL A 93 5.44 5.58 -15.39
N THR A 94 5.80 4.39 -15.86
CA THR A 94 6.85 4.23 -16.86
C THR A 94 6.42 4.73 -18.25
N GLU A 95 5.11 4.98 -18.41
CA GLU A 95 4.47 5.40 -19.66
C GLU A 95 3.36 6.40 -19.35
N VAL A 96 3.00 7.25 -20.31
CA VAL A 96 1.93 8.23 -20.11
C VAL A 96 0.59 7.53 -19.88
N GLU A 97 0.00 7.77 -18.71
CA GLU A 97 -1.31 7.27 -18.33
C GLU A 97 -2.38 8.34 -18.57
N ILE A 98 -3.47 7.96 -19.24
CA ILE A 98 -4.62 8.83 -19.50
C ILE A 98 -5.89 8.08 -19.11
N ILE A 99 -6.64 8.62 -18.15
CA ILE A 99 -7.86 8.03 -17.57
C ILE A 99 -8.99 9.06 -17.61
N TYR A 100 -10.17 8.62 -18.05
CA TYR A 100 -11.40 9.38 -17.86
C TYR A 100 -12.08 9.01 -16.53
N ILE A 101 -12.32 10.01 -15.68
CA ILE A 101 -12.94 9.89 -14.37
C ILE A 101 -14.38 10.40 -14.48
N ALA A 102 -15.31 9.50 -14.76
CA ALA A 102 -16.72 9.85 -15.02
C ALA A 102 -17.41 10.56 -13.85
N SER A 103 -17.07 10.21 -12.60
CA SER A 103 -17.64 10.84 -11.41
C SER A 103 -17.23 12.30 -11.23
N ALA A 104 -16.05 12.68 -11.75
CA ALA A 104 -15.54 14.05 -11.69
C ALA A 104 -15.83 14.83 -12.99
N GLY A 105 -16.14 14.14 -14.10
CA GLY A 105 -16.25 14.78 -15.41
C GLY A 105 -14.89 15.25 -15.94
N GLU A 106 -13.82 14.53 -15.60
CA GLU A 106 -12.45 14.95 -15.88
C GLU A 106 -11.65 13.86 -16.59
N VAL A 107 -10.67 14.27 -17.38
CA VAL A 107 -9.62 13.39 -17.90
C VAL A 107 -8.33 13.70 -17.16
N LYS A 108 -7.81 12.73 -16.42
CA LYS A 108 -6.53 12.81 -15.73
C LYS A 108 -5.43 12.24 -16.62
N VAL A 109 -4.36 13.00 -16.77
CA VAL A 109 -3.12 12.62 -17.46
C VAL A 109 -2.00 12.58 -16.42
N THR A 110 -1.28 11.46 -16.36
CA THR A 110 -0.10 11.27 -15.51
C THR A 110 1.05 10.83 -16.41
N SER A 111 2.25 11.36 -16.19
CA SER A 111 3.44 11.07 -17.00
C SER A 111 4.67 10.98 -16.10
N PRO A 112 5.66 10.11 -16.40
CA PRO A 112 6.94 10.10 -15.70
C PRO A 112 7.73 11.40 -15.91
N GLU A 113 7.50 12.05 -17.05
CA GLU A 113 8.19 13.24 -17.49
C GLU A 113 7.27 14.46 -17.46
N VAL A 114 7.86 15.65 -17.36
CA VAL A 114 7.10 16.91 -17.38
C VAL A 114 6.26 17.02 -18.66
N ILE A 115 4.95 17.19 -18.49
CA ILE A 115 4.01 17.38 -19.58
C ILE A 115 4.12 18.83 -20.08
N ASN A 116 4.58 18.99 -21.32
CA ASN A 116 4.67 20.29 -21.96
C ASN A 116 3.32 20.73 -22.54
N GLN A 117 2.54 19.78 -23.08
CA GLN A 117 1.31 20.07 -23.80
C GLN A 117 0.31 18.93 -23.67
N VAL A 118 -0.96 19.27 -23.48
CA VAL A 118 -2.10 18.34 -23.55
C VAL A 118 -3.14 18.91 -24.50
N GLN A 119 -3.61 18.09 -25.43
CA GLN A 119 -4.63 18.43 -26.41
C GLN A 119 -5.74 17.40 -26.42
N LEU A 120 -6.99 17.85 -26.44
CA LEU A 120 -8.15 16.99 -26.64
C LEU A 120 -8.78 17.27 -28.00
N TYR A 121 -9.04 16.21 -28.76
CA TYR A 121 -9.71 16.26 -30.05
C TYR A 121 -10.98 15.42 -30.05
N ASN A 122 -12.00 15.86 -30.78
CA ASN A 122 -13.16 15.02 -31.09
C ASN A 122 -12.87 14.06 -32.28
N MET A 123 -13.83 13.20 -32.63
CA MET A 123 -13.69 12.24 -33.74
C MET A 123 -13.47 12.89 -35.12
N GLN A 124 -13.83 14.16 -35.30
CA GLN A 124 -13.61 14.90 -36.53
C GLN A 124 -12.22 15.57 -36.57
N GLY A 125 -11.39 15.37 -35.54
CA GLY A 125 -10.07 16.00 -35.42
C GLY A 125 -10.12 17.48 -35.00
N VAL A 126 -11.27 17.96 -34.52
CA VAL A 126 -11.38 19.34 -34.01
C VAL A 126 -10.76 19.41 -32.62
N LEU A 127 -9.85 20.36 -32.43
CA LEU A 127 -9.26 20.67 -31.13
C LEU A 127 -10.33 21.25 -30.20
N MET A 128 -10.68 20.50 -29.17
CA MET A 128 -11.68 20.87 -28.15
C MET A 128 -11.02 21.61 -26.98
N GLN A 129 -9.82 21.19 -26.58
CA GLN A 129 -9.11 21.75 -25.44
C GLN A 129 -7.59 21.69 -25.65
N TYR A 130 -6.88 22.66 -25.09
CA TYR A 130 -5.42 22.77 -25.12
C TYR A 130 -4.93 23.30 -23.77
N GLN A 131 -3.89 22.68 -23.21
CA GLN A 131 -3.25 23.11 -21.98
C GLN A 131 -1.73 22.93 -22.06
N THR A 132 -0.98 23.74 -21.30
CA THR A 132 0.48 23.62 -21.09
C THR A 132 0.79 23.48 -19.60
N PRO A 133 0.64 22.28 -19.02
CA PRO A 133 0.68 22.08 -17.58
C PRO A 133 2.05 22.41 -16.96
N ASN A 134 3.14 21.99 -17.62
CA ASN A 134 4.51 22.04 -17.08
C ASN A 134 4.65 21.31 -15.74
N THR A 135 3.91 20.21 -15.61
CA THR A 135 3.83 19.31 -14.45
C THR A 135 3.71 17.88 -14.95
N GLU A 136 3.99 16.89 -14.09
CA GLU A 136 3.83 15.45 -14.41
C GLU A 136 2.35 15.01 -14.41
N VAL A 137 1.46 15.82 -13.83
CA VAL A 137 0.02 15.58 -13.77
C VAL A 137 -0.73 16.73 -14.39
N ALA A 138 -1.73 16.42 -15.22
CA ALA A 138 -2.65 17.39 -15.80
C ALA A 138 -4.09 16.89 -15.76
N THR A 139 -5.03 17.82 -15.64
CA THR A 139 -6.46 17.52 -15.60
C THR A 139 -7.21 18.36 -16.62
N LEU A 140 -8.01 17.70 -17.45
CA LEU A 140 -8.92 18.33 -18.40
C LEU A 140 -10.35 18.20 -17.88
N ASP A 141 -11.02 19.32 -17.61
CA ASP A 141 -12.47 19.33 -17.38
C ASP A 141 -13.21 19.07 -18.70
N VAL A 142 -13.95 17.97 -18.73
CA VAL A 142 -14.77 17.53 -19.87
C VAL A 142 -16.24 17.34 -19.47
N SER A 143 -16.66 17.88 -18.32
CA SER A 143 -18.00 17.72 -17.76
C SER A 143 -19.13 18.18 -18.69
N ASN A 144 -18.82 19.13 -19.58
CA ASN A 144 -19.77 19.72 -20.53
C ASN A 144 -19.64 19.13 -21.95
N TYR A 145 -18.80 18.11 -22.16
CA TYR A 145 -18.57 17.54 -23.48
C TYR A 145 -19.60 16.44 -23.78
N PRO A 146 -20.15 16.38 -25.01
CA PRO A 146 -21.07 15.32 -25.37
C PRO A 146 -20.44 13.93 -25.23
N SER A 147 -21.24 12.95 -24.86
CA SER A 147 -20.80 11.55 -24.84
C SER A 147 -20.30 11.13 -26.23
N GLY A 148 -19.16 10.45 -26.27
CA GLY A 148 -18.50 10.11 -27.53
C GLY A 148 -17.05 9.73 -27.38
N ILE A 149 -16.40 9.50 -28.51
CA ILE A 149 -14.98 9.15 -28.59
C ILE A 149 -14.16 10.43 -28.75
N TYR A 150 -13.08 10.52 -27.98
CA TYR A 150 -12.12 11.61 -28.05
C TYR A 150 -10.70 11.06 -28.14
N VAL A 151 -9.78 11.88 -28.63
CA VAL A 151 -8.35 11.59 -28.66
C VAL A 151 -7.64 12.61 -27.79
N VAL A 152 -6.86 12.14 -26.83
CA VAL A 152 -5.96 12.96 -26.04
C VAL A 152 -4.57 12.80 -26.64
N ALA A 153 -3.91 13.90 -26.98
CA ALA A 153 -2.50 13.94 -27.35
C ALA A 153 -1.72 14.63 -26.23
N VAL A 154 -0.64 13.99 -25.78
CA VAL A 154 0.21 14.47 -24.69
C VAL A 154 1.63 14.59 -25.22
N GLN A 155 2.25 15.74 -25.01
CA GLN A 155 3.65 15.95 -25.30
C GLN A 155 4.46 16.00 -24.01
N SER A 156 5.43 15.10 -23.90
CA SER A 156 6.36 14.98 -22.77
C SER A 156 7.74 14.60 -23.32
N ASN A 157 8.80 15.22 -22.80
CA ASN A 157 10.18 14.97 -23.24
C ASN A 157 10.40 15.05 -24.78
N GLY A 158 9.64 15.92 -25.46
CA GLY A 158 9.70 16.08 -26.92
C GLY A 158 9.00 14.98 -27.74
N GLU A 159 8.49 13.93 -27.10
CA GLU A 159 7.69 12.88 -27.73
C GLU A 159 6.20 13.20 -27.61
N ILE A 160 5.39 12.64 -28.53
CA ILE A 160 3.94 12.80 -28.52
C ILE A 160 3.30 11.43 -28.42
N GLU A 161 2.54 11.23 -27.35
CA GLU A 161 1.70 10.06 -27.16
C GLU A 161 0.23 10.42 -27.39
N THR A 162 -0.53 9.48 -27.97
CA THR A 162 -1.96 9.68 -28.22
C THR A 162 -2.77 8.52 -27.68
N LYS A 163 -3.86 8.81 -26.97
CA LYS A 163 -4.78 7.80 -26.45
C LYS A 163 -6.21 8.14 -26.76
N LYS A 164 -6.95 7.13 -27.21
CA LYS A 164 -8.40 7.21 -27.40
C LYS A 164 -9.08 7.06 -26.04
N ILE A 165 -10.03 7.95 -25.75
CA ILE A 165 -10.91 7.85 -24.58
C ILE A 165 -12.37 7.85 -25.02
N ILE A 166 -13.26 7.40 -24.13
CA ILE A 166 -14.70 7.43 -24.32
C ILE A 166 -15.29 8.20 -23.14
N ILE A 167 -16.00 9.28 -23.44
CA ILE A 167 -16.76 10.08 -22.47
C ILE A 167 -18.21 9.60 -22.54
N ASN A 168 -18.84 9.36 -21.39
CA ASN A 168 -20.19 8.79 -21.27
C ASN A 168 -21.15 9.76 -20.60
#